data_AF-A0A8J9Z2P9-F1
#
_entry.id   AF-A0A8J9Z2P9-F1
#
_cell.length_a   1.000
_cell.length_b   1.000
_cell.length_c   1.000
_cell.angle_alpha   90.00
_cell.angle_beta   90.00
_cell.angle_gamma   90.00
#
_symmetry.space_group_name_H-M   'P 1'
#
loop_
_entity.id
_entity.type
_entity.pdbx_description
1 polymer ?
#
loop_
_entity_poly.entity_id
_entity_poly.type
_entity_poly.pdbx_seq_one_letter_code
_entity_poly.pdbx_strand_id
1 'polypeptide(L)'
;MASDESFLLNHVQISGSGTLHSKPATGLSIEKSGGHVSNVLITNCTGSGLEIFGPGSDTTITDSEIHQCLANTGIVIYGSQSGVHVSRVTVTDNTFVTGGVSIFSWEQYVDRENFENVIGICDSEEDLFLTEGAYFVYETKNGQCVKHIHAGKGKEIHLRVIVARFSQWYSSKLRVYSDVSQQHLLGEANNWNQNSIRVFYSPEVISLNVMLSSDDDVYLEVQTTRSSGPSRRTIADSVFSNNNGTVVNVKTASESEITISRSRLTANTPLTPGSDEGMRQAAIVLDNINTHCAIQNNYLFDNSMKGLDFKSSGNSELFLGHNVFDTNQGNGAVNLTGGGPGTSQTLIFGNNFVSNDAPSDFSIMTLGNTTGSVKGNHFQRNIALYIVDWQVRENIRQSQIFTHNRLEHNSGQRPGYKHTVAVSGPDVHLHQNVLINPANDAEVIALNASSFADVNATSNWWGFNQSTIVATRIRDSRDRPELPDVLFEPFLEEDPEEGEEIHY
;
A
#
# COMPACT_ATOMS: atom_id res chain seq x y z
N MET A 1 30.32 17.67 -18.42
CA MET A 1 29.76 18.72 -17.55
C MET A 1 28.40 19.10 -18.14
N ALA A 2 27.37 18.33 -17.82
CA ALA A 2 26.00 18.79 -17.93
C ALA A 2 25.62 19.29 -16.54
N SER A 3 25.02 20.47 -16.43
CA SER A 3 24.56 21.00 -15.15
C SER A 3 23.43 20.14 -14.63
N ASP A 4 23.57 19.77 -13.37
CA ASP A 4 22.66 19.02 -12.51
C ASP A 4 21.43 19.90 -12.20
N GLU A 5 20.63 20.23 -13.22
CA GLU A 5 19.51 21.15 -13.10
C GLU A 5 18.26 20.41 -12.64
N SER A 6 18.01 20.46 -11.33
CA SER A 6 16.67 20.24 -10.78
C SER A 6 15.68 21.14 -11.52
N PHE A 7 14.57 20.59 -12.02
CA PHE A 7 13.61 21.40 -12.77
C PHE A 7 12.75 22.25 -11.82
N LEU A 8 12.34 23.44 -12.28
CA LEU A 8 11.32 24.25 -11.63
C LEU A 8 10.20 24.50 -12.63
N LEU A 9 9.01 24.00 -12.33
CA LEU A 9 7.80 24.28 -13.07
C LEU A 9 6.80 25.00 -12.17
N ASN A 10 6.36 26.18 -12.58
CA ASN A 10 5.47 27.00 -11.77
C ASN A 10 4.49 27.80 -12.63
N HIS A 11 3.24 27.94 -12.19
CA HIS A 11 2.18 28.70 -12.86
C HIS A 11 1.91 28.24 -14.29
N VAL A 12 1.59 26.95 -14.44
CA VAL A 12 1.30 26.34 -15.74
C VAL A 12 -0.17 25.94 -15.81
N GLN A 13 -0.82 26.25 -16.93
CA GLN A 13 -2.18 25.82 -17.19
C GLN A 13 -2.23 25.06 -18.51
N ILE A 14 -2.80 23.86 -18.46
CA ILE A 14 -2.98 22.97 -19.62
C ILE A 14 -4.45 22.55 -19.66
N SER A 15 -5.05 22.62 -20.84
CA SER A 15 -6.44 22.21 -21.05
C SER A 15 -6.60 21.48 -22.36
N GLY A 16 -7.39 20.40 -22.36
CA GLY A 16 -7.79 19.72 -23.58
C GLY A 16 -6.72 18.83 -24.19
N SER A 17 -5.91 18.14 -23.38
CA SER A 17 -4.98 17.13 -23.93
C SER A 17 -5.76 15.94 -24.49
N GLY A 18 -5.77 15.84 -25.82
CA GLY A 18 -6.51 14.83 -26.57
C GLY A 18 -5.69 13.58 -26.87
N THR A 19 -6.00 12.92 -27.98
CA THR A 19 -5.29 11.72 -28.42
C THR A 19 -4.20 12.06 -29.43
N LEU A 20 -3.03 11.44 -29.28
CA LEU A 20 -1.92 11.50 -30.22
C LEU A 20 -1.64 10.10 -30.77
N HIS A 21 -1.64 9.94 -32.10
CA HIS A 21 -1.44 8.63 -32.76
C HIS A 21 -2.37 7.52 -32.24
N SER A 22 -3.64 7.85 -31.99
CA SER A 22 -4.64 6.94 -31.42
C SER A 22 -4.36 6.49 -29.98
N LYS A 23 -3.33 7.04 -29.33
CA LYS A 23 -3.05 6.86 -27.90
C LYS A 23 -3.49 8.12 -27.12
N PRO A 24 -4.02 7.99 -25.90
CA PRO A 24 -4.29 9.15 -25.06
C PRO A 24 -3.01 9.92 -24.75
N ALA A 25 -3.02 11.25 -24.90
CA ALA A 25 -1.84 12.07 -24.64
C ALA A 25 -1.88 12.64 -23.22
N THR A 26 -0.76 12.50 -22.52
CA THR A 26 -0.53 13.09 -21.20
C THR A 26 -0.61 14.61 -21.27
N GLY A 27 -1.23 15.24 -20.27
CA GLY A 27 -1.30 16.69 -20.16
C GLY A 27 0.09 17.33 -20.04
N LEU A 28 0.88 16.82 -19.10
CA LEU A 28 2.27 17.23 -18.87
C LEU A 28 3.14 16.04 -18.52
N SER A 29 4.21 15.81 -19.29
CA SER A 29 5.25 14.81 -18.98
C SER A 29 6.56 15.52 -18.63
N ILE A 30 7.23 15.06 -17.58
CA ILE A 30 8.53 15.55 -17.13
C ILE A 30 9.53 14.38 -17.06
N GLU A 31 10.58 14.46 -17.86
CA GLU A 31 11.67 13.47 -17.94
C GLU A 31 12.98 14.07 -17.41
N LYS A 32 13.02 14.32 -16.10
CA LYS A 32 14.17 14.95 -15.42
C LYS A 32 14.40 14.30 -14.06
N SER A 33 15.65 14.36 -13.60
CA SER A 33 16.13 13.71 -12.38
C SER A 33 15.56 14.28 -11.07
N GLY A 34 14.50 15.09 -11.06
CA GLY A 34 13.84 15.64 -9.85
C GLY A 34 13.75 17.17 -9.87
N GLY A 35 12.93 17.73 -8.98
CA GLY A 35 12.55 19.14 -9.07
C GLY A 35 11.24 19.50 -8.38
N HIS A 36 10.76 20.71 -8.65
CA HIS A 36 9.57 21.29 -8.02
C HIS A 36 8.51 21.65 -9.06
N VAL A 37 7.31 21.10 -8.90
CA VAL A 37 6.08 21.47 -9.62
C VAL A 37 5.17 22.22 -8.67
N SER A 38 4.74 23.41 -9.06
CA SER A 38 3.81 24.22 -8.25
C SER A 38 2.81 25.01 -9.09
N ASN A 39 1.61 25.27 -8.55
CA ASN A 39 0.59 26.09 -9.23
C ASN A 39 0.31 25.60 -10.65
N VAL A 40 0.16 24.28 -10.82
CA VAL A 40 -0.14 23.66 -12.10
C VAL A 40 -1.61 23.28 -12.15
N LEU A 41 -2.31 23.71 -13.20
CA LEU A 41 -3.71 23.40 -13.46
C LEU A 41 -3.81 22.56 -14.75
N ILE A 42 -4.32 21.34 -14.64
CA ILE A 42 -4.54 20.44 -15.79
C ILE A 42 -6.02 20.06 -15.85
N THR A 43 -6.63 20.28 -17.01
CA THR A 43 -8.08 20.14 -17.18
C THR A 43 -8.45 19.43 -18.48
N ASN A 44 -9.56 18.71 -18.50
CA ASN A 44 -10.09 18.06 -19.71
C ASN A 44 -9.03 17.21 -20.44
N CYS A 45 -8.33 16.35 -19.69
CA CYS A 45 -7.27 15.49 -20.24
C CYS A 45 -7.78 14.06 -20.57
N THR A 46 -7.17 13.42 -21.57
CA THR A 46 -7.49 12.04 -21.98
C THR A 46 -6.39 11.03 -21.65
N GLY A 47 -5.12 11.45 -21.62
CA GLY A 47 -4.04 10.70 -20.99
C GLY A 47 -3.88 11.08 -19.53
N SER A 48 -2.77 10.71 -18.90
CA SER A 48 -2.51 11.13 -17.51
C SER A 48 -2.45 12.66 -17.39
N GLY A 49 -2.77 13.20 -16.22
CA GLY A 49 -2.66 14.64 -15.98
C GLY A 49 -1.20 15.09 -15.98
N LEU A 50 -0.47 14.71 -14.93
CA LEU A 50 0.95 14.97 -14.72
C LEU A 50 1.71 13.65 -14.60
N GLU A 51 2.71 13.45 -15.45
CA GLU A 51 3.62 12.31 -15.41
C GLU A 51 5.05 12.79 -15.12
N ILE A 52 5.72 12.13 -14.17
CA ILE A 52 7.12 12.37 -13.85
C ILE A 52 7.86 11.04 -13.89
N PHE A 53 8.95 10.99 -14.65
CA PHE A 53 9.75 9.79 -14.86
C PHE A 53 11.13 9.88 -14.22
N GLY A 54 11.51 8.82 -13.48
CA GLY A 54 12.86 8.55 -13.00
C GLY A 54 13.50 9.66 -12.17
N PRO A 55 12.86 10.22 -11.13
CA PRO A 55 13.49 11.25 -10.33
C PRO A 55 14.67 10.65 -9.55
N GLY A 56 15.89 10.95 -10.00
CA GLY A 56 17.15 10.64 -9.31
C GLY A 56 17.46 11.55 -8.11
N SER A 57 16.60 12.53 -7.84
CA SER A 57 16.62 13.51 -6.76
C SER A 57 15.18 13.84 -6.33
N ASP A 58 15.03 14.53 -5.20
CA ASP A 58 13.72 14.75 -4.59
C ASP A 58 12.74 15.47 -5.53
N THR A 59 11.51 14.96 -5.58
CA THR A 59 10.43 15.52 -6.39
C THR A 59 9.33 16.04 -5.50
N THR A 60 8.99 17.32 -5.66
CA THR A 60 7.92 17.96 -4.91
C THR A 60 6.85 18.49 -5.86
N ILE A 61 5.59 18.15 -5.56
CA ILE A 61 4.41 18.68 -6.26
C ILE A 61 3.55 19.38 -5.23
N THR A 62 3.28 20.66 -5.44
CA THR A 62 2.48 21.48 -4.52
C THR A 62 1.43 22.32 -5.22
N ASP A 63 0.35 22.66 -4.52
CA ASP A 63 -0.60 23.70 -4.96
C ASP A 63 -1.07 23.47 -6.40
N SER A 64 -1.39 22.23 -6.76
CA SER A 64 -1.68 21.84 -8.14
C SER A 64 -3.04 21.16 -8.24
N GLU A 65 -3.72 21.37 -9.36
CA GLU A 65 -5.10 20.97 -9.57
C GLU A 65 -5.23 20.13 -10.84
N ILE A 66 -5.91 18.98 -10.72
CA ILE A 66 -6.22 18.10 -11.83
C ILE A 66 -7.70 17.77 -11.80
N HIS A 67 -8.42 18.20 -12.83
CA HIS A 67 -9.86 17.96 -12.89
C HIS A 67 -10.40 17.63 -14.27
N GLN A 68 -11.51 16.89 -14.30
CA GLN A 68 -12.22 16.52 -15.53
C GLN A 68 -11.38 15.71 -16.53
N CYS A 69 -10.49 14.87 -16.02
CA CYS A 69 -9.68 13.99 -16.83
C CYS A 69 -10.29 12.58 -16.96
N LEU A 70 -10.28 12.05 -18.18
CA LEU A 70 -10.65 10.67 -18.51
C LEU A 70 -9.37 9.90 -18.80
N ALA A 71 -8.61 9.59 -17.76
CA ALA A 71 -7.17 9.37 -17.82
C ALA A 71 -6.74 8.01 -17.26
N ASN A 72 -5.48 7.65 -17.49
CA ASN A 72 -4.85 6.56 -16.76
C ASN A 72 -4.62 6.95 -15.29
N THR A 73 -3.96 8.09 -15.06
CA THR A 73 -3.68 8.62 -13.71
C THR A 73 -3.81 10.15 -13.65
N GLY A 74 -4.18 10.72 -12.50
CA GLY A 74 -4.12 12.16 -12.29
C GLY A 74 -2.66 12.64 -12.25
N ILE A 75 -1.96 12.32 -11.17
CA ILE A 75 -0.52 12.50 -11.00
C ILE A 75 0.11 11.11 -10.94
N VAL A 76 1.08 10.81 -11.79
CA VAL A 76 1.90 9.60 -11.66
C VAL A 76 3.37 9.93 -11.61
N ILE A 77 4.06 9.26 -10.69
CA ILE A 77 5.50 9.36 -10.52
C ILE A 77 6.06 7.95 -10.60
N TYR A 78 6.90 7.73 -11.61
CA TYR A 78 7.62 6.48 -11.83
C TYR A 78 9.04 6.62 -11.31
N GLY A 79 9.41 5.83 -10.29
CA GLY A 79 10.78 5.77 -9.80
C GLY A 79 10.90 5.66 -8.28
N SER A 80 11.92 4.92 -7.86
CA SER A 80 12.16 4.51 -6.47
C SER A 80 13.25 5.32 -5.73
N GLN A 81 13.96 6.23 -6.39
CA GLN A 81 15.31 6.61 -5.93
C GLN A 81 15.36 7.69 -4.85
N SER A 82 14.46 8.67 -4.91
CA SER A 82 14.52 9.84 -4.03
C SER A 82 13.17 10.16 -3.41
N GLY A 83 13.13 11.15 -2.51
CA GLY A 83 11.93 11.55 -1.82
C GLY A 83 10.86 12.08 -2.78
N VAL A 84 9.62 11.69 -2.56
CA VAL A 84 8.46 12.24 -3.26
C VAL A 84 7.58 12.93 -2.24
N HIS A 85 7.28 14.19 -2.48
CA HIS A 85 6.37 14.98 -1.65
C HIS A 85 5.26 15.60 -2.50
N VAL A 86 4.04 15.08 -2.36
CA VAL A 86 2.84 15.63 -2.98
C VAL A 86 2.02 16.30 -1.87
N SER A 87 1.80 17.60 -1.95
CA SER A 87 0.94 18.27 -0.96
C SER A 87 0.09 19.40 -1.52
N ARG A 88 -1.03 19.71 -0.87
CA ARG A 88 -1.96 20.75 -1.34
C ARG A 88 -2.39 20.54 -2.79
N VAL A 89 -2.58 19.29 -3.20
CA VAL A 89 -3.12 18.98 -4.52
C VAL A 89 -4.62 18.76 -4.45
N THR A 90 -5.33 19.20 -5.48
CA THR A 90 -6.77 18.96 -5.63
C THR A 90 -7.00 18.14 -6.88
N VAL A 91 -7.44 16.89 -6.70
CA VAL A 91 -7.71 15.96 -7.79
C VAL A 91 -9.20 15.62 -7.77
N THR A 92 -9.97 16.19 -8.71
CA THR A 92 -11.45 16.15 -8.64
C THR A 92 -12.15 15.85 -9.95
N ASP A 93 -13.31 15.20 -9.89
CA ASP A 93 -14.18 14.95 -11.04
C ASP A 93 -13.45 14.21 -12.20
N ASN A 94 -12.59 13.25 -11.86
CA ASN A 94 -11.82 12.49 -12.84
C ASN A 94 -12.29 11.03 -12.93
N THR A 95 -11.90 10.35 -14.00
CA THR A 95 -11.98 8.89 -14.13
C THR A 95 -10.59 8.34 -14.38
N PHE A 96 -10.12 7.47 -13.48
CA PHE A 96 -8.79 6.90 -13.47
C PHE A 96 -8.80 5.39 -13.58
N VAL A 97 -7.95 4.86 -14.45
CA VAL A 97 -7.67 3.42 -14.52
C VAL A 97 -6.77 2.99 -13.36
N THR A 98 -5.81 3.84 -12.99
CA THR A 98 -4.70 3.47 -12.10
C THR A 98 -4.71 4.21 -10.77
N GLY A 99 -4.96 5.53 -10.77
CA GLY A 99 -4.96 6.32 -9.54
C GLY A 99 -5.22 7.82 -9.74
N GLY A 100 -5.62 8.53 -8.69
CA GLY A 100 -5.57 10.00 -8.66
C GLY A 100 -4.16 10.53 -8.44
N VAL A 101 -3.46 10.01 -7.44
CA VAL A 101 -2.01 10.11 -7.25
C VAL A 101 -1.46 8.71 -7.19
N SER A 102 -0.55 8.38 -8.10
CA SER A 102 0.16 7.12 -8.12
C SER A 102 1.65 7.29 -8.01
N ILE A 103 2.27 6.51 -7.14
CA ILE A 103 3.72 6.47 -7.01
C ILE A 103 4.14 5.01 -7.14
N PHE A 104 4.87 4.71 -8.21
CA PHE A 104 5.26 3.36 -8.55
C PHE A 104 6.77 3.21 -8.59
N SER A 105 7.24 2.02 -8.22
CA SER A 105 8.50 1.51 -8.76
C SER A 105 8.40 1.42 -10.29
N TRP A 106 9.54 1.45 -10.97
CA TRP A 106 9.61 1.32 -12.43
C TRP A 106 8.99 0.01 -12.97
N GLU A 107 8.74 -0.96 -12.10
CA GLU A 107 8.21 -2.31 -12.37
C GLU A 107 6.86 -2.34 -13.09
N GLN A 108 6.05 -1.27 -13.00
CA GLN A 108 4.64 -1.32 -13.38
C GLN A 108 4.27 -0.60 -14.68
N TYR A 109 5.19 0.14 -15.31
CA TYR A 109 4.87 0.88 -16.54
C TYR A 109 6.08 1.05 -17.43
N VAL A 110 6.26 0.11 -18.36
CA VAL A 110 7.18 0.29 -19.49
C VAL A 110 6.38 0.10 -20.76
N ASP A 111 5.89 1.21 -21.32
CA ASP A 111 5.59 1.27 -22.76
C ASP A 111 6.81 1.85 -23.48
N ARG A 112 7.32 1.11 -24.47
CA ARG A 112 8.69 1.18 -25.03
C ARG A 112 9.04 2.46 -25.79
N GLU A 113 8.05 3.28 -26.16
CA GLU A 113 8.21 4.15 -27.33
C GLU A 113 8.73 5.57 -27.04
N ASN A 114 8.89 5.99 -25.79
CA ASN A 114 9.01 7.43 -25.48
C ASN A 114 10.20 7.91 -24.64
N PHE A 115 11.15 7.06 -24.21
CA PHE A 115 12.10 7.49 -23.16
C PHE A 115 13.56 7.59 -23.63
N GLU A 116 14.15 8.79 -23.49
CA GLU A 116 15.58 9.05 -23.79
C GLU A 116 16.54 8.42 -22.76
N ASN A 117 16.06 8.06 -21.56
CA ASN A 117 16.88 7.56 -20.44
C ASN A 117 16.74 6.05 -20.16
N VAL A 118 16.01 5.32 -21.01
CA VAL A 118 15.90 3.86 -20.92
C VAL A 118 16.95 3.25 -21.83
N ILE A 119 17.97 2.63 -21.23
CA ILE A 119 19.06 2.03 -22.00
C ILE A 119 18.73 0.55 -22.24
N GLY A 120 18.66 0.16 -23.52
CA GLY A 120 18.59 -1.24 -23.91
C GLY A 120 19.89 -1.95 -23.54
N ILE A 121 19.79 -3.07 -22.80
CA ILE A 121 20.99 -3.87 -22.45
C ILE A 121 21.74 -4.35 -23.70
N CYS A 122 21.05 -4.54 -24.84
CA CYS A 122 21.64 -4.92 -26.12
C CYS A 122 21.82 -3.77 -27.11
N ASP A 123 21.72 -2.52 -26.67
CA ASP A 123 21.99 -1.39 -27.56
C ASP A 123 23.47 -1.36 -27.96
N SER A 124 23.80 -0.69 -29.07
CA SER A 124 25.08 -0.84 -29.79
C SER A 124 26.36 -0.48 -29.02
N GLU A 125 26.26 0.13 -27.84
CA GLU A 125 27.41 0.43 -26.99
C GLU A 125 27.56 -0.65 -25.90
N GLU A 126 28.67 -1.39 -25.90
CA GLU A 126 28.93 -2.44 -24.89
C GLU A 126 29.32 -1.84 -23.52
N ASP A 127 30.10 -0.76 -23.53
CA ASP A 127 30.54 -0.05 -22.33
C ASP A 127 29.72 1.23 -22.10
N LEU A 128 29.28 1.43 -20.86
CA LEU A 128 28.55 2.61 -20.45
C LEU A 128 29.19 3.23 -19.21
N PHE A 129 29.51 4.51 -19.29
CA PHE A 129 30.11 5.27 -18.19
C PHE A 129 29.06 6.14 -17.52
N LEU A 130 28.68 5.77 -16.31
CA LEU A 130 27.66 6.47 -15.54
C LEU A 130 28.29 7.51 -14.60
N THR A 131 27.86 8.75 -14.75
CA THR A 131 28.18 9.83 -13.80
C THR A 131 27.13 9.95 -12.69
N GLU A 132 25.91 9.46 -12.89
CA GLU A 132 24.76 9.44 -11.96
C GLU A 132 24.05 8.08 -12.05
N GLY A 133 22.89 7.90 -11.39
CA GLY A 133 22.07 6.69 -11.57
C GLY A 133 21.47 6.60 -12.97
N ALA A 134 21.23 5.39 -13.47
CA ALA A 134 20.59 5.11 -14.75
C ALA A 134 19.65 3.91 -14.66
N TYR A 135 18.67 3.87 -15.55
CA TYR A 135 17.70 2.78 -15.65
C TYR A 135 17.95 1.98 -16.93
N PHE A 136 17.86 0.66 -16.84
CA PHE A 136 18.07 -0.24 -17.97
C PHE A 136 16.85 -1.13 -18.15
N VAL A 137 16.41 -1.27 -19.39
CA VAL A 137 15.35 -2.19 -19.77
C VAL A 137 15.95 -3.20 -20.74
N TYR A 138 15.59 -4.46 -20.58
CA TYR A 138 15.83 -5.46 -21.60
C TYR A 138 14.61 -6.29 -21.88
N GLU A 139 14.07 -6.06 -23.08
CA GLU A 139 13.01 -6.90 -23.63
C GLU A 139 13.40 -7.38 -25.03
N THR A 140 13.45 -8.70 -25.17
CA THR A 140 13.45 -9.51 -26.40
C THR A 140 14.28 -9.01 -27.61
N LYS A 141 15.49 -9.56 -27.74
CA LYS A 141 15.92 -10.26 -28.96
C LYS A 141 16.45 -11.64 -28.55
N ASN A 142 16.07 -12.71 -29.26
CA ASN A 142 16.65 -14.04 -29.08
C ASN A 142 18.17 -13.93 -29.14
N GLY A 143 18.85 -14.05 -27.99
CA GLY A 143 20.28 -13.78 -27.94
C GLY A 143 20.82 -13.60 -26.53
N GLN A 144 22.14 -13.63 -26.45
CA GLN A 144 22.91 -13.28 -25.28
C GLN A 144 23.49 -11.88 -25.50
N CYS A 145 23.37 -11.01 -24.51
CA CYS A 145 23.98 -9.69 -24.53
C CYS A 145 24.80 -9.45 -23.28
N VAL A 146 25.82 -8.63 -23.45
CA VAL A 146 26.68 -8.18 -22.37
C VAL A 146 26.70 -6.66 -22.36
N LYS A 147 26.53 -6.08 -21.17
CA LYS A 147 26.66 -4.63 -20.95
C LYS A 147 27.59 -4.41 -19.78
N HIS A 148 28.61 -3.60 -19.98
CA HIS A 148 29.54 -3.19 -18.93
C HIS A 148 29.17 -1.78 -18.48
N ILE A 149 29.01 -1.61 -17.18
CA ILE A 149 28.63 -0.36 -16.57
C ILE A 149 29.78 0.07 -15.68
N HIS A 150 30.32 1.25 -15.92
CA HIS A 150 31.43 1.83 -15.19
C HIS A 150 30.95 3.02 -14.35
N ALA A 151 31.34 3.07 -13.09
CA ALA A 151 31.17 4.25 -12.25
C ALA A 151 32.34 5.22 -12.42
N GLY A 152 32.07 6.52 -12.28
CA GLY A 152 33.13 7.52 -12.15
C GLY A 152 34.07 7.25 -10.97
N LYS A 153 35.30 7.75 -11.04
CA LYS A 153 36.34 7.52 -10.02
C LYS A 153 35.84 7.89 -8.61
N GLY A 154 35.86 6.92 -7.68
CA GLY A 154 35.44 7.11 -6.28
C GLY A 154 33.94 6.92 -6.03
N LYS A 155 33.19 6.39 -7.00
CA LYS A 155 31.77 6.06 -6.90
C LYS A 155 31.56 4.55 -6.96
N GLU A 156 30.60 4.03 -6.20
CA GLU A 156 30.23 2.61 -6.22
C GLU A 156 29.00 2.39 -7.10
N ILE A 157 28.95 1.25 -7.80
CA ILE A 157 27.78 0.82 -8.55
C ILE A 157 26.90 -0.04 -7.65
N HIS A 158 25.65 0.39 -7.50
CA HIS A 158 24.56 -0.35 -6.90
C HIS A 158 23.60 -0.76 -8.02
N LEU A 159 23.64 -2.03 -8.43
CA LEU A 159 22.68 -2.57 -9.36
C LEU A 159 21.53 -3.20 -8.58
N ARG A 160 20.32 -2.68 -8.73
CA ARG A 160 19.09 -3.28 -8.26
C ARG A 160 18.38 -3.99 -9.41
N VAL A 161 17.99 -5.24 -9.18
CA VAL A 161 17.09 -5.94 -10.11
C VAL A 161 15.68 -5.59 -9.69
N ILE A 162 14.96 -4.96 -10.61
CA ILE A 162 13.63 -4.39 -10.40
C ILE A 162 12.61 -5.47 -10.75
N VAL A 163 12.67 -6.02 -11.97
CA VAL A 163 11.89 -7.21 -12.36
C VAL A 163 12.77 -8.16 -13.14
N ALA A 164 12.57 -9.46 -12.96
CA ALA A 164 13.11 -10.49 -13.84
C ALA A 164 12.07 -11.58 -14.04
N ARG A 165 11.33 -11.54 -15.17
CA ARG A 165 10.36 -12.59 -15.50
C ARG A 165 10.98 -13.53 -16.53
N PHE A 166 11.26 -14.74 -16.06
CA PHE A 166 11.68 -15.83 -16.93
C PHE A 166 10.56 -16.84 -17.04
N SER A 167 10.20 -17.20 -18.27
CA SER A 167 9.28 -18.28 -18.56
C SER A 167 9.87 -19.61 -18.10
N GLN A 168 9.00 -20.52 -17.66
CA GLN A 168 9.40 -21.75 -16.99
C GLN A 168 10.13 -22.75 -17.92
N TRP A 169 10.07 -22.53 -19.24
CA TRP A 169 10.46 -23.51 -20.26
C TRP A 169 11.80 -23.25 -20.93
N TYR A 170 12.48 -22.15 -20.60
CA TYR A 170 13.68 -21.71 -21.30
C TYR A 170 14.86 -21.46 -20.35
N SER A 171 16.07 -21.44 -20.92
CA SER A 171 17.34 -21.25 -20.21
C SER A 171 17.66 -19.79 -19.90
N SER A 172 16.64 -18.94 -19.76
CA SER A 172 16.82 -17.52 -19.56
C SER A 172 17.44 -17.22 -18.21
N LYS A 173 18.37 -16.27 -18.22
CA LYS A 173 19.13 -15.89 -17.04
C LYS A 173 19.74 -14.50 -17.15
N LEU A 174 19.84 -13.86 -16.01
CA LEU A 174 20.64 -12.68 -15.76
C LEU A 174 21.83 -13.08 -14.88
N ARG A 175 23.05 -12.77 -15.30
CA ARG A 175 24.25 -12.90 -14.47
C ARG A 175 24.88 -11.54 -14.28
N VAL A 176 25.31 -11.27 -13.06
CA VAL A 176 25.92 -10.02 -12.67
C VAL A 176 27.33 -10.31 -12.20
N TYR A 177 28.31 -9.63 -12.79
CA TYR A 177 29.73 -9.78 -12.48
C TYR A 177 30.31 -8.45 -12.00
N SER A 178 31.37 -8.51 -11.19
CA SER A 178 32.10 -7.31 -10.72
C SER A 178 33.26 -6.90 -11.64
N ASP A 179 33.39 -7.53 -12.81
CA ASP A 179 34.49 -7.29 -13.76
C ASP A 179 34.05 -7.47 -15.21
N VAL A 180 34.78 -6.82 -16.13
CA VAL A 180 34.53 -6.88 -17.58
C VAL A 180 34.79 -8.27 -18.17
N SER A 181 35.72 -9.04 -17.60
CA SER A 181 36.07 -10.37 -18.11
C SER A 181 35.08 -11.48 -17.70
N GLN A 182 34.04 -11.14 -16.94
CA GLN A 182 33.00 -12.03 -16.43
C GLN A 182 33.56 -13.20 -15.61
N GLN A 183 34.61 -12.97 -14.82
CA GLN A 183 35.23 -14.02 -13.99
C GLN A 183 34.69 -14.06 -12.55
N HIS A 184 34.29 -12.93 -11.99
CA HIS A 184 33.82 -12.82 -10.61
C HIS A 184 32.31 -12.57 -10.59
N LEU A 185 31.54 -13.66 -10.43
CA LEU A 185 30.09 -13.63 -10.36
C LEU A 185 29.62 -13.06 -9.02
N LEU A 186 28.82 -11.99 -9.05
CA LEU A 186 28.12 -11.43 -7.90
C LEU A 186 26.78 -12.15 -7.65
N GLY A 187 26.10 -12.58 -8.72
CA GLY A 187 24.93 -13.47 -8.62
C GLY A 187 24.23 -13.74 -9.95
N GLU A 188 23.26 -14.66 -9.92
CA GLU A 188 22.53 -15.15 -11.10
C GLU A 188 21.03 -15.29 -10.83
N ALA A 189 20.19 -14.64 -11.64
CA ALA A 189 18.75 -14.84 -11.67
C ALA A 189 18.38 -15.76 -12.84
N ASN A 190 17.58 -16.78 -12.57
CA ASN A 190 17.01 -17.72 -13.52
C ASN A 190 15.61 -18.15 -13.05
N ASN A 191 14.94 -19.01 -13.81
CA ASN A 191 13.58 -19.49 -13.53
C ASN A 191 13.39 -20.16 -12.15
N TRP A 192 14.44 -20.65 -11.50
CA TRP A 192 14.36 -21.31 -10.20
C TRP A 192 14.58 -20.36 -9.01
N ASN A 193 15.19 -19.19 -9.23
CA ASN A 193 15.65 -18.30 -8.16
C ASN A 193 15.37 -16.81 -8.42
N GLN A 194 14.32 -16.50 -9.20
CA GLN A 194 13.92 -15.13 -9.56
C GLN A 194 13.83 -14.18 -8.36
N ASN A 195 13.42 -14.68 -7.18
CA ASN A 195 13.18 -13.88 -5.98
C ASN A 195 14.40 -13.68 -5.06
N SER A 196 15.51 -14.40 -5.27
CA SER A 196 16.67 -14.31 -4.37
C SER A 196 17.57 -13.10 -4.62
N ILE A 197 17.28 -12.34 -5.67
CA ILE A 197 18.13 -11.25 -6.14
C ILE A 197 17.41 -9.94 -5.97
N ARG A 198 18.07 -9.01 -5.29
CA ARG A 198 17.54 -7.65 -5.15
C ARG A 198 18.58 -6.59 -5.40
N VAL A 199 19.81 -6.73 -4.89
CA VAL A 199 20.84 -5.69 -5.02
C VAL A 199 22.25 -6.28 -5.13
N PHE A 200 23.05 -5.74 -6.03
CA PHE A 200 24.47 -6.04 -6.23
C PHE A 200 25.30 -4.78 -6.08
N TYR A 201 26.56 -4.96 -5.67
CA TYR A 201 27.48 -3.88 -5.36
C TYR A 201 28.82 -4.14 -6.05
N SER A 202 29.38 -3.12 -6.69
CA SER A 202 30.74 -3.18 -7.23
C SER A 202 31.40 -1.79 -7.21
N PRO A 203 32.69 -1.68 -6.86
CA PRO A 203 33.35 -0.39 -6.68
C PRO A 203 33.68 0.37 -7.97
N GLU A 204 33.75 -0.30 -9.12
CA GLU A 204 34.17 0.37 -10.38
C GLU A 204 33.38 -0.09 -11.60
N VAL A 205 33.04 -1.38 -11.67
CA VAL A 205 32.36 -1.96 -12.84
C VAL A 205 31.36 -3.05 -12.47
N ILE A 206 30.20 -3.05 -13.13
CA ILE A 206 29.29 -4.18 -13.14
C ILE A 206 29.11 -4.63 -14.59
N SER A 207 29.27 -5.93 -14.83
CA SER A 207 28.94 -6.54 -16.12
C SER A 207 27.66 -7.33 -16.01
N LEU A 208 26.69 -6.98 -16.84
CA LEU A 208 25.43 -7.67 -17.01
C LEU A 208 25.59 -8.67 -18.15
N ASN A 209 25.29 -9.94 -17.93
CA ASN A 209 25.15 -10.93 -18.98
C ASN A 209 23.71 -11.43 -18.96
N VAL A 210 22.95 -11.05 -19.99
CA VAL A 210 21.52 -11.37 -20.06
C VAL A 210 21.28 -12.26 -21.26
N MET A 211 20.63 -13.38 -21.01
CA MET A 211 20.19 -14.34 -22.00
C MET A 211 18.69 -14.51 -21.83
N LEU A 212 17.90 -14.07 -22.82
CA LEU A 212 16.44 -14.18 -22.79
C LEU A 212 15.95 -14.99 -23.99
N SER A 213 14.92 -15.80 -23.75
CA SER A 213 14.07 -16.38 -24.79
C SER A 213 12.94 -15.42 -25.19
N SER A 214 12.14 -15.82 -26.18
CA SER A 214 10.87 -15.16 -26.48
C SER A 214 10.00 -15.09 -25.23
N ASP A 215 9.37 -13.93 -25.02
CA ASP A 215 8.43 -13.62 -23.94
C ASP A 215 9.03 -13.42 -22.53
N ASP A 216 10.37 -13.37 -22.42
CA ASP A 216 11.06 -13.04 -21.16
C ASP A 216 11.52 -11.58 -21.14
N ASP A 217 11.61 -11.01 -19.93
CA ASP A 217 12.07 -9.64 -19.71
C ASP A 217 12.84 -9.45 -18.39
N VAL A 218 13.75 -8.47 -18.42
CA VAL A 218 14.52 -8.05 -17.25
C VAL A 218 14.57 -6.53 -17.19
N TYR A 219 14.24 -6.00 -16.02
CA TYR A 219 14.23 -4.59 -15.68
C TYR A 219 15.25 -4.35 -14.57
N LEU A 220 16.18 -3.43 -14.82
CA LEU A 220 17.28 -3.14 -13.92
C LEU A 220 17.36 -1.65 -13.62
N GLU A 221 17.70 -1.34 -12.38
CA GLU A 221 18.02 0.00 -11.92
C GLU A 221 19.49 0.00 -11.49
N VAL A 222 20.28 0.96 -11.94
CA VAL A 222 21.67 1.10 -11.54
C VAL A 222 21.87 2.47 -10.91
N GLN A 223 22.55 2.51 -9.78
CA GLN A 223 22.93 3.75 -9.12
C GLN A 223 24.44 3.80 -9.01
N THR A 224 25.03 4.97 -9.18
CA THR A 224 26.47 5.19 -8.95
C THR A 224 26.75 5.82 -7.58
N THR A 225 25.73 5.97 -6.74
CA THR A 225 25.82 6.48 -5.37
C THR A 225 24.86 5.74 -4.46
N ARG A 226 25.28 5.47 -3.23
CA ARG A 226 24.47 4.82 -2.20
C ARG A 226 23.31 5.74 -1.78
N SER A 227 22.06 5.37 -2.04
CA SER A 227 20.92 6.00 -1.34
C SER A 227 21.02 5.60 0.14
N SER A 228 21.37 6.53 1.02
CA SER A 228 21.74 6.23 2.41
C SER A 228 20.56 5.98 3.36
N GLY A 229 19.34 5.83 2.87
CA GLY A 229 18.14 5.62 3.69
C GLY A 229 16.91 5.17 2.88
N PRO A 230 15.81 4.82 3.56
CA PRO A 230 14.56 4.43 2.93
C PRO A 230 14.00 5.56 2.05
N SER A 231 13.37 5.19 0.94
CA SER A 231 12.78 6.18 0.04
C SER A 231 11.52 6.77 0.69
N ARG A 232 11.44 8.10 0.84
CA ARG A 232 10.30 8.75 1.48
C ARG A 232 9.21 9.07 0.45
N ARG A 233 7.96 8.78 0.78
CA ARG A 233 6.77 9.04 -0.04
C ARG A 233 5.75 9.75 0.84
N THR A 234 5.46 11.00 0.54
CA THR A 234 4.52 11.80 1.33
C THR A 234 3.40 12.32 0.44
N ILE A 235 2.17 12.07 0.86
CA ILE A 235 0.96 12.68 0.31
C ILE A 235 0.27 13.39 1.47
N ALA A 236 0.15 14.72 1.40
CA ALA A 236 -0.35 15.48 2.54
C ALA A 236 -1.26 16.65 2.13
N ASP A 237 -2.14 17.09 3.04
CA ASP A 237 -2.88 18.35 2.89
C ASP A 237 -3.67 18.44 1.56
N SER A 238 -4.16 17.30 1.05
CA SER A 238 -4.70 17.19 -0.32
C SER A 238 -6.19 16.83 -0.34
N VAL A 239 -6.86 17.18 -1.44
CA VAL A 239 -8.29 16.92 -1.64
C VAL A 239 -8.47 16.02 -2.84
N PHE A 240 -9.21 14.94 -2.63
CA PHE A 240 -9.59 14.01 -3.67
C PHE A 240 -11.09 13.80 -3.61
N SER A 241 -11.82 14.32 -4.61
CA SER A 241 -13.28 14.25 -4.59
C SER A 241 -13.88 13.84 -5.92
N ASN A 242 -14.97 13.07 -5.89
CA ASN A 242 -15.72 12.67 -7.08
C ASN A 242 -14.85 12.00 -8.16
N ASN A 243 -13.82 11.27 -7.76
CA ASN A 243 -13.01 10.50 -8.71
C ASN A 243 -13.56 9.09 -8.85
N ASN A 244 -13.49 8.57 -10.07
CA ASN A 244 -13.79 7.19 -10.37
C ASN A 244 -12.49 6.37 -10.49
N GLY A 245 -12.39 5.27 -9.75
CA GLY A 245 -11.17 4.48 -9.57
C GLY A 245 -10.43 4.78 -8.26
N THR A 246 -9.35 4.03 -8.02
CA THR A 246 -8.45 4.24 -6.87
C THR A 246 -7.95 5.68 -6.86
N VAL A 247 -7.79 6.25 -5.67
CA VAL A 247 -7.41 7.67 -5.53
C VAL A 247 -5.93 7.81 -5.21
N VAL A 248 -5.46 7.13 -4.17
CA VAL A 248 -4.04 7.09 -3.82
C VAL A 248 -3.54 5.66 -4.03
N ASN A 249 -2.50 5.51 -4.84
CA ASN A 249 -1.92 4.21 -5.16
C ASN A 249 -0.40 4.26 -5.01
N VAL A 250 0.14 3.73 -3.93
CA VAL A 250 1.59 3.70 -3.70
C VAL A 250 2.06 2.27 -3.66
N LYS A 251 2.99 1.94 -4.55
CA LYS A 251 3.63 0.64 -4.58
C LYS A 251 5.13 0.78 -4.67
N THR A 252 5.83 0.13 -3.75
CA THR A 252 7.28 0.18 -3.64
C THR A 252 7.87 -1.23 -3.62
N ALA A 253 9.01 -1.37 -4.28
CA ALA A 253 9.75 -2.62 -4.36
C ALA A 253 10.90 -2.73 -3.36
N SER A 254 11.14 -1.65 -2.62
CA SER A 254 12.25 -1.51 -1.68
C SER A 254 11.80 -0.79 -0.42
N GLU A 255 12.68 -0.81 0.58
CA GLU A 255 12.47 -0.15 1.86
C GLU A 255 12.05 1.31 1.67
N SER A 256 10.92 1.67 2.30
CA SER A 256 10.27 2.96 2.08
C SER A 256 9.59 3.48 3.34
N GLU A 257 9.60 4.80 3.50
CA GLU A 257 8.81 5.52 4.48
C GLU A 257 7.62 6.17 3.77
N ILE A 258 6.40 5.72 4.06
CA ILE A 258 5.18 6.23 3.43
C ILE A 258 4.38 7.02 4.45
N THR A 259 4.01 8.26 4.12
CA THR A 259 3.14 9.10 4.94
C THR A 259 1.98 9.62 4.12
N ILE A 260 0.75 9.32 4.55
CA ILE A 260 -0.48 9.89 3.99
C ILE A 260 -1.19 10.62 5.11
N SER A 261 -1.33 11.95 5.00
CA SER A 261 -1.89 12.72 6.12
C SER A 261 -2.70 13.94 5.74
N ARG A 262 -3.59 14.38 6.65
CA ARG A 262 -4.35 15.63 6.53
C ARG A 262 -5.06 15.79 5.19
N SER A 263 -5.50 14.67 4.61
CA SER A 263 -6.13 14.65 3.29
C SER A 263 -7.61 14.29 3.39
N ARG A 264 -8.41 14.85 2.48
CA ARG A 264 -9.84 14.60 2.36
C ARG A 264 -10.11 13.76 1.12
N LEU A 265 -10.69 12.58 1.30
CA LEU A 265 -11.06 11.67 0.22
C LEU A 265 -12.58 11.49 0.27
N THR A 266 -13.32 12.13 -0.63
CA THR A 266 -14.79 12.16 -0.57
C THR A 266 -15.49 11.78 -1.85
N ALA A 267 -16.62 11.07 -1.75
CA ALA A 267 -17.47 10.77 -2.90
C ALA A 267 -16.73 10.07 -4.06
N ASN A 268 -15.68 9.31 -3.76
CA ASN A 268 -14.96 8.54 -4.77
C ASN A 268 -15.64 7.19 -4.99
N THR A 269 -15.65 6.74 -6.24
CA THR A 269 -16.34 5.53 -6.68
C THR A 269 -15.37 4.54 -7.32
N PRO A 270 -15.64 3.23 -7.30
CA PRO A 270 -14.82 2.28 -8.04
C PRO A 270 -15.03 2.44 -9.54
N LEU A 271 -13.98 2.27 -10.36
CA LEU A 271 -13.97 2.46 -11.81
C LEU A 271 -15.10 1.70 -12.51
N THR A 272 -15.33 0.47 -12.06
CA THR A 272 -16.32 -0.48 -12.59
C THR A 272 -17.27 -0.94 -11.48
N PRO A 273 -18.22 -0.08 -11.04
CA PRO A 273 -19.13 -0.39 -9.94
C PRO A 273 -19.95 -1.67 -10.19
N GLY A 274 -20.06 -2.51 -9.16
CA GLY A 274 -20.80 -3.77 -9.22
C GLY A 274 -20.06 -4.94 -9.88
N SER A 275 -18.85 -4.73 -10.40
CA SER A 275 -17.97 -5.81 -10.86
C SER A 275 -17.07 -6.34 -9.74
N ASP A 276 -16.59 -7.58 -9.86
CA ASP A 276 -15.61 -8.15 -8.92
C ASP A 276 -14.33 -7.33 -8.81
N GLU A 277 -13.91 -6.68 -9.90
CA GLU A 277 -12.74 -5.81 -9.93
C GLU A 277 -13.01 -4.51 -9.16
N GLY A 278 -14.14 -3.84 -9.44
CA GLY A 278 -14.56 -2.64 -8.73
C GLY A 278 -14.75 -2.87 -7.23
N MET A 279 -15.27 -4.03 -6.83
CA MET A 279 -15.40 -4.42 -5.42
C MET A 279 -14.05 -4.59 -4.71
N ARG A 280 -12.95 -4.83 -5.43
CA ARG A 280 -11.60 -4.96 -4.87
C ARG A 280 -10.87 -3.62 -4.75
N GLN A 281 -11.38 -2.56 -5.37
CA GLN A 281 -10.74 -1.24 -5.33
C GLN A 281 -10.92 -0.57 -3.96
N ALA A 282 -9.98 0.32 -3.62
CA ALA A 282 -10.01 1.15 -2.43
C ALA A 282 -9.59 2.58 -2.75
N ALA A 283 -9.99 3.55 -1.93
CA ALA A 283 -9.57 4.93 -2.06
C ALA A 283 -8.05 5.05 -1.89
N ILE A 284 -7.48 4.35 -0.90
CA ILE A 284 -6.03 4.24 -0.70
C ILE A 284 -5.62 2.78 -0.90
N VAL A 285 -4.71 2.54 -1.83
CA VAL A 285 -4.10 1.24 -2.09
C VAL A 285 -2.60 1.33 -1.85
N LEU A 286 -2.09 0.44 -1.01
CA LEU A 286 -0.69 0.31 -0.65
C LEU A 286 -0.26 -1.15 -0.83
N ASP A 287 0.73 -1.40 -1.68
CA ASP A 287 1.31 -2.73 -1.88
C ASP A 287 2.83 -2.61 -1.84
N ASN A 288 3.42 -2.91 -0.68
CA ASN A 288 4.79 -2.50 -0.39
C ASN A 288 5.58 -3.57 0.38
N ILE A 289 6.90 -3.49 0.28
CA ILE A 289 7.85 -4.43 0.91
C ILE A 289 8.75 -3.65 1.86
N ASN A 290 8.98 -4.17 3.07
CA ASN A 290 9.85 -3.57 4.09
C ASN A 290 9.51 -2.08 4.35
N THR A 291 8.29 -1.78 4.76
CA THR A 291 7.78 -0.41 4.76
C THR A 291 7.41 0.07 6.16
N HIS A 292 7.79 1.31 6.48
CA HIS A 292 7.25 2.05 7.62
C HIS A 292 6.20 3.03 7.10
N CYS A 293 4.93 2.78 7.42
CA CYS A 293 3.80 3.54 6.90
C CYS A 293 3.06 4.29 8.02
N ALA A 294 2.74 5.55 7.80
CA ALA A 294 1.90 6.36 8.66
C ALA A 294 0.73 6.95 7.87
N ILE A 295 -0.49 6.51 8.18
CA ILE A 295 -1.74 7.05 7.61
C ILE A 295 -2.49 7.73 8.74
N GLN A 296 -2.54 9.06 8.72
CA GLN A 296 -3.05 9.80 9.87
C GLN A 296 -3.78 11.10 9.56
N ASN A 297 -4.76 11.44 10.39
CA ASN A 297 -5.53 12.68 10.27
C ASN A 297 -6.21 12.84 8.91
N ASN A 298 -6.63 11.75 8.28
CA ASN A 298 -7.37 11.79 7.01
C ASN A 298 -8.88 11.67 7.26
N TYR A 299 -9.66 12.29 6.38
CA TYR A 299 -11.11 12.23 6.36
C TYR A 299 -11.57 11.50 5.11
N LEU A 300 -12.01 10.24 5.27
CA LEU A 300 -12.56 9.40 4.21
C LEU A 300 -14.07 9.33 4.40
N PHE A 301 -14.81 10.03 3.54
CA PHE A 301 -16.26 10.18 3.70
C PHE A 301 -17.05 9.94 2.42
N ASP A 302 -18.16 9.21 2.53
CA ASP A 302 -19.11 8.97 1.43
C ASP A 302 -18.47 8.35 0.19
N ASN A 303 -17.42 7.55 0.36
CA ASN A 303 -16.83 6.80 -0.76
C ASN A 303 -17.64 5.52 -0.99
N SER A 304 -17.98 5.20 -2.24
CA SER A 304 -18.71 3.95 -2.57
C SER A 304 -17.78 2.73 -2.73
N MET A 305 -16.57 2.83 -2.15
CA MET A 305 -15.49 1.86 -2.23
C MET A 305 -14.75 1.80 -0.89
N LYS A 306 -13.95 0.74 -0.71
CA LYS A 306 -13.15 0.54 0.51
C LYS A 306 -12.27 1.76 0.80
N GLY A 307 -12.11 2.14 2.06
CA GLY A 307 -11.24 3.25 2.44
C GLY A 307 -9.75 2.96 2.19
N LEU A 308 -9.24 1.88 2.77
CA LEU A 308 -7.83 1.49 2.74
C LEU A 308 -7.65 0.00 2.42
N ASP A 309 -6.83 -0.32 1.42
CA ASP A 309 -6.28 -1.65 1.17
C ASP A 309 -4.75 -1.60 1.32
N PHE A 310 -4.22 -2.19 2.39
CA PHE A 310 -2.79 -2.22 2.67
C PHE A 310 -2.29 -3.67 2.66
N LYS A 311 -1.36 -3.93 1.76
CA LYS A 311 -0.65 -5.20 1.63
C LYS A 311 0.81 -4.95 1.91
N SER A 312 1.33 -5.66 2.90
CA SER A 312 2.73 -5.61 3.28
C SER A 312 3.39 -6.95 3.07
N SER A 313 4.69 -6.93 2.78
CA SER A 313 5.54 -8.10 2.93
C SER A 313 6.91 -7.73 3.52
N GLY A 314 7.66 -8.74 3.97
CA GLY A 314 8.90 -8.50 4.71
C GLY A 314 8.64 -7.92 6.09
N ASN A 315 9.54 -7.05 6.58
CA ASN A 315 9.41 -6.38 7.87
C ASN A 315 8.72 -5.03 7.69
N SER A 316 7.42 -4.96 7.95
CA SER A 316 6.63 -3.76 7.74
C SER A 316 5.88 -3.33 9.00
N GLU A 317 5.78 -2.02 9.18
CA GLU A 317 5.10 -1.37 10.28
C GLU A 317 4.06 -0.39 9.72
N LEU A 318 2.83 -0.45 10.23
CA LEU A 318 1.80 0.52 9.91
C LEU A 318 1.30 1.22 11.16
N PHE A 319 1.36 2.55 11.16
CA PHE A 319 0.57 3.41 12.03
C PHE A 319 -0.65 3.91 11.27
N LEU A 320 -1.85 3.50 11.71
CA LEU A 320 -3.11 4.02 11.22
C LEU A 320 -3.77 4.77 12.38
N GLY A 321 -3.69 6.11 12.39
CA GLY A 321 -4.18 6.84 13.55
C GLY A 321 -4.88 8.16 13.30
N HIS A 322 -5.87 8.46 14.12
CA HIS A 322 -6.63 9.71 14.06
C HIS A 322 -7.31 9.95 12.70
N ASN A 323 -7.71 8.89 12.00
CA ASN A 323 -8.48 9.00 10.77
C ASN A 323 -9.97 8.86 11.07
N VAL A 324 -10.79 9.41 10.18
CA VAL A 324 -12.24 9.21 10.20
C VAL A 324 -12.66 8.51 8.92
N PHE A 325 -13.32 7.37 9.08
CA PHE A 325 -13.99 6.62 8.04
C PHE A 325 -15.49 6.74 8.30
N ASP A 326 -16.17 7.57 7.50
CA ASP A 326 -17.56 7.91 7.73
C ASP A 326 -18.40 7.63 6.48
N THR A 327 -19.46 6.82 6.62
CA THR A 327 -20.41 6.56 5.54
C THR A 327 -19.75 5.99 4.27
N ASN A 328 -18.64 5.26 4.41
CA ASN A 328 -18.02 4.57 3.28
C ASN A 328 -18.72 3.22 3.03
N GLN A 329 -18.80 2.83 1.76
CA GLN A 329 -19.37 1.57 1.30
C GLN A 329 -18.29 0.67 0.68
N GLY A 330 -18.70 -0.49 0.17
CA GLY A 330 -17.81 -1.45 -0.49
C GLY A 330 -17.35 -2.55 0.47
N ASN A 331 -16.23 -3.21 0.17
CA ASN A 331 -15.78 -4.38 0.93
C ASN A 331 -15.04 -4.00 2.23
N GLY A 332 -15.66 -3.15 3.05
CA GLY A 332 -15.13 -2.67 4.34
C GLY A 332 -14.52 -1.27 4.29
N ALA A 333 -14.06 -0.77 5.44
CA ALA A 333 -13.33 0.49 5.55
C ALA A 333 -11.81 0.28 5.45
N VAL A 334 -11.30 -0.78 6.09
CA VAL A 334 -9.86 -1.06 6.20
C VAL A 334 -9.60 -2.55 5.97
N ASN A 335 -8.68 -2.87 5.09
CA ASN A 335 -8.13 -4.21 4.92
C ASN A 335 -6.61 -4.16 5.00
N LEU A 336 -6.04 -4.82 6.02
CA LEU A 336 -4.61 -4.92 6.21
C LEU A 336 -4.21 -6.40 6.12
N THR A 337 -3.30 -6.73 5.21
CA THR A 337 -2.82 -8.11 5.05
C THR A 337 -1.30 -8.18 5.04
N GLY A 338 -0.75 -8.94 6.00
CA GLY A 338 0.65 -9.36 6.01
C GLY A 338 0.88 -10.57 5.10
N GLY A 339 1.76 -10.41 4.12
CA GLY A 339 2.13 -11.43 3.14
C GLY A 339 3.60 -11.84 3.22
N GLY A 340 3.90 -13.08 2.83
CA GLY A 340 5.27 -13.58 2.66
C GLY A 340 6.04 -13.85 3.97
N PRO A 341 7.35 -14.14 3.87
CA PRO A 341 8.23 -14.27 5.03
C PRO A 341 8.52 -12.88 5.63
N GLY A 342 8.31 -12.72 6.94
CA GLY A 342 8.57 -11.45 7.64
C GLY A 342 7.57 -11.19 8.76
N THR A 343 7.63 -9.99 9.34
CA THR A 343 6.70 -9.53 10.39
C THR A 343 5.94 -8.31 9.91
N SER A 344 4.60 -8.34 10.03
CA SER A 344 3.75 -7.18 9.79
C SER A 344 3.15 -6.71 11.12
N GLN A 345 3.66 -5.60 11.64
CA GLN A 345 3.18 -4.99 12.87
C GLN A 345 2.31 -3.77 12.57
N THR A 346 1.27 -3.59 13.38
CA THR A 346 0.27 -2.54 13.18
C THR A 346 -0.04 -1.85 14.51
N LEU A 347 -0.14 -0.53 14.48
CA LEU A 347 -0.69 0.29 15.54
C LEU A 347 -1.87 1.08 14.96
N ILE A 348 -3.08 0.68 15.34
CA ILE A 348 -4.33 1.32 14.94
C ILE A 348 -4.87 2.10 16.12
N PHE A 349 -4.80 3.43 16.07
CA PHE A 349 -5.03 4.26 17.25
C PHE A 349 -5.90 5.50 17.01
N GLY A 350 -6.94 5.69 17.82
CA GLY A 350 -7.70 6.95 17.81
C GLY A 350 -8.51 7.19 16.54
N ASN A 351 -8.89 6.14 15.80
CA ASN A 351 -9.68 6.29 14.58
C ASN A 351 -11.19 6.19 14.88
N ASN A 352 -11.99 6.87 14.05
CA ASN A 352 -13.44 6.81 14.10
C ASN A 352 -13.98 6.10 12.85
N PHE A 353 -14.72 5.01 13.07
CA PHE A 353 -15.44 4.27 12.03
C PHE A 353 -16.94 4.46 12.28
N VAL A 354 -17.56 5.32 11.49
CA VAL A 354 -18.97 5.71 11.70
C VAL A 354 -19.79 5.36 10.47
N SER A 355 -20.88 4.64 10.66
CA SER A 355 -21.88 4.40 9.62
C SER A 355 -21.33 3.80 8.30
N ASN A 356 -20.22 3.06 8.36
CA ASN A 356 -19.71 2.35 7.20
C ASN A 356 -20.53 1.08 6.95
N ASP A 357 -20.71 0.73 5.68
CA ASP A 357 -21.50 -0.43 5.25
C ASP A 357 -20.65 -1.36 4.38
N ALA A 358 -20.61 -2.63 4.76
CA ALA A 358 -19.97 -3.69 4.01
C ALA A 358 -20.95 -4.83 3.72
N PRO A 359 -20.88 -5.48 2.54
CA PRO A 359 -21.72 -6.63 2.24
C PRO A 359 -21.51 -7.77 3.24
N SER A 360 -22.46 -8.70 3.28
CA SER A 360 -22.58 -9.74 4.32
C SER A 360 -21.44 -10.74 4.43
N ASP A 361 -20.47 -10.68 3.51
CA ASP A 361 -19.28 -11.53 3.46
C ASP A 361 -17.98 -10.76 3.81
N PHE A 362 -18.08 -9.47 4.12
CA PHE A 362 -16.95 -8.59 4.39
C PHE A 362 -17.08 -7.89 5.74
N SER A 363 -15.95 -7.53 6.33
CA SER A 363 -15.87 -6.87 7.62
C SER A 363 -15.53 -5.38 7.46
N ILE A 364 -15.84 -4.54 8.45
CA ILE A 364 -15.44 -3.12 8.42
C ILE A 364 -13.92 -2.99 8.49
N MET A 365 -13.29 -3.72 9.41
CA MET A 365 -11.85 -3.81 9.55
C MET A 365 -11.40 -5.26 9.46
N THR A 366 -10.59 -5.58 8.46
CA THR A 366 -9.95 -6.89 8.30
C THR A 366 -8.45 -6.78 8.55
N LEU A 367 -7.93 -7.61 9.44
CA LEU A 367 -6.54 -7.70 9.86
C LEU A 367 -6.04 -9.14 9.66
N GLY A 368 -5.40 -9.41 8.53
CA GLY A 368 -4.93 -10.75 8.15
C GLY A 368 -3.43 -10.90 8.31
N ASN A 369 -2.97 -11.83 9.15
CA ASN A 369 -1.55 -12.07 9.46
C ASN A 369 -0.78 -10.81 9.88
N THR A 370 -1.48 -9.87 10.50
CA THR A 370 -0.89 -8.68 11.10
C THR A 370 -0.98 -8.78 12.62
N THR A 371 0.05 -8.32 13.33
CA THR A 371 0.08 -8.32 14.81
C THR A 371 0.25 -6.90 15.33
N GLY A 372 0.23 -6.70 16.64
CA GLY A 372 0.38 -5.38 17.26
C GLY A 372 -0.86 -4.95 18.04
N SER A 373 -1.29 -3.70 17.86
CA SER A 373 -2.29 -3.08 18.74
C SER A 373 -3.37 -2.32 18.00
N VAL A 374 -4.62 -2.54 18.38
CA VAL A 374 -5.80 -1.75 18.02
C VAL A 374 -6.31 -1.11 19.31
N LYS A 375 -6.09 0.19 19.47
CA LYS A 375 -6.37 0.89 20.74
C LYS A 375 -7.08 2.22 20.59
N GLY A 376 -8.04 2.52 21.46
CA GLY A 376 -8.63 3.87 21.50
C GLY A 376 -9.46 4.21 20.27
N ASN A 377 -10.00 3.23 19.55
CA ASN A 377 -10.81 3.47 18.35
C ASN A 377 -12.30 3.41 18.68
N HIS A 378 -13.09 4.20 17.94
CA HIS A 378 -14.55 4.22 18.05
C HIS A 378 -15.18 3.61 16.80
N PHE A 379 -16.03 2.60 16.99
CA PHE A 379 -16.83 1.98 15.94
C PHE A 379 -18.30 2.16 16.27
N GLN A 380 -19.00 2.95 15.47
CA GLN A 380 -20.38 3.31 15.72
C GLN A 380 -21.26 3.12 14.48
N ARG A 381 -22.40 2.43 14.66
CA ARG A 381 -23.43 2.26 13.61
C ARG A 381 -22.92 1.64 12.30
N ASN A 382 -21.87 0.84 12.35
CA ASN A 382 -21.38 0.16 11.16
C ASN A 382 -22.16 -1.15 10.91
N ILE A 383 -22.24 -1.55 9.65
CA ILE A 383 -22.97 -2.73 9.22
C ILE A 383 -22.05 -3.61 8.34
N ALA A 384 -21.88 -4.89 8.69
CA ALA A 384 -20.95 -5.81 8.00
C ALA A 384 -21.20 -7.29 8.36
N LEU A 385 -20.34 -8.22 7.93
CA LEU A 385 -20.24 -9.56 8.53
C LEU A 385 -19.77 -9.44 10.00
N TYR A 386 -18.58 -8.88 10.18
CA TYR A 386 -17.99 -8.49 11.46
C TYR A 386 -17.55 -7.04 11.43
N ILE A 387 -17.46 -6.38 12.57
CA ILE A 387 -16.92 -5.03 12.65
C ILE A 387 -15.39 -5.09 12.63
N VAL A 388 -14.83 -6.03 13.38
CA VAL A 388 -13.39 -6.33 13.35
C VAL A 388 -13.21 -7.81 13.11
N ASP A 389 -12.39 -8.15 12.12
CA ASP A 389 -11.98 -9.51 11.79
C ASP A 389 -10.45 -9.58 11.82
N TRP A 390 -9.90 -10.17 12.89
CA TRP A 390 -8.46 -10.20 13.14
C TRP A 390 -7.92 -11.63 13.23
N GLN A 391 -7.37 -12.11 12.12
CA GLN A 391 -6.93 -13.48 11.97
C GLN A 391 -5.43 -13.57 11.77
N VAL A 392 -4.76 -14.35 12.61
CA VAL A 392 -3.31 -14.55 12.59
C VAL A 392 -3.00 -16.05 12.59
N ARG A 393 -2.08 -16.47 11.71
CA ARG A 393 -1.61 -17.86 11.65
C ARG A 393 -0.83 -18.26 12.90
N GLU A 394 -0.94 -19.53 13.28
CA GLU A 394 -0.38 -20.11 14.51
C GLU A 394 1.16 -20.03 14.62
N ASN A 395 1.86 -19.87 13.49
CA ASN A 395 3.31 -19.75 13.47
C ASN A 395 3.82 -18.35 13.80
N ILE A 396 2.93 -17.35 13.90
CA ILE A 396 3.25 -15.97 14.27
C ILE A 396 3.05 -15.83 15.78
N ARG A 397 4.11 -15.55 16.54
CA ARG A 397 4.09 -15.57 18.02
C ARG A 397 3.88 -14.19 18.65
N GLN A 398 3.72 -13.15 17.84
CA GLN A 398 3.50 -11.79 18.30
C GLN A 398 2.04 -11.58 18.72
N SER A 399 1.85 -10.79 19.78
CA SER A 399 0.55 -10.55 20.39
C SER A 399 -0.41 -9.74 19.50
N GLN A 400 -1.69 -10.02 19.66
CA GLN A 400 -2.81 -9.21 19.17
C GLN A 400 -3.45 -8.50 20.36
N ILE A 401 -3.26 -7.20 20.46
CA ILE A 401 -3.77 -6.39 21.58
C ILE A 401 -4.92 -5.51 21.07
N PHE A 402 -6.12 -5.71 21.60
CA PHE A 402 -7.30 -4.93 21.30
C PHE A 402 -7.82 -4.31 22.60
N THR A 403 -7.63 -3.01 22.80
CA THR A 403 -7.87 -2.40 24.10
C THR A 403 -8.37 -0.97 24.05
N HIS A 404 -9.18 -0.53 25.02
CA HIS A 404 -9.73 0.83 25.06
C HIS A 404 -10.50 1.20 23.77
N ASN A 405 -11.09 0.23 23.08
CA ASN A 405 -11.95 0.52 21.93
C ASN A 405 -13.42 0.55 22.38
N ARG A 406 -14.20 1.41 21.76
CA ARG A 406 -15.65 1.51 21.96
C ARG A 406 -16.37 1.08 20.70
N LEU A 407 -17.15 0.00 20.80
CA LEU A 407 -17.92 -0.57 19.71
C LEU A 407 -19.39 -0.58 20.12
N GLU A 408 -20.17 0.31 19.52
CA GLU A 408 -21.57 0.49 19.90
C GLU A 408 -22.51 0.61 18.70
N HIS A 409 -23.71 0.08 18.85
CA HIS A 409 -24.78 0.15 17.84
C HIS A 409 -24.38 -0.38 16.46
N ASN A 410 -23.37 -1.24 16.37
CA ASN A 410 -23.00 -1.90 15.14
C ASN A 410 -23.90 -3.14 14.91
N SER A 411 -24.01 -3.58 13.66
CA SER A 411 -24.87 -4.71 13.29
C SER A 411 -24.20 -5.65 12.29
N GLY A 412 -24.16 -6.93 12.64
CA GLY A 412 -23.88 -8.01 11.72
C GLY A 412 -25.03 -8.20 10.73
N GLN A 413 -24.73 -8.49 9.46
CA GLN A 413 -25.73 -8.69 8.41
C GLN A 413 -26.22 -10.15 8.33
N ARG A 414 -25.38 -11.12 8.70
CA ARG A 414 -25.68 -12.55 8.51
C ARG A 414 -26.33 -13.16 9.76
N PRO A 415 -27.60 -13.61 9.71
CA PRO A 415 -28.24 -14.26 10.86
C PRO A 415 -27.47 -15.49 11.35
N GLY A 416 -27.30 -15.62 12.67
CA GLY A 416 -26.54 -16.70 13.29
C GLY A 416 -25.01 -16.53 13.24
N TYR A 417 -24.54 -15.46 12.59
CA TYR A 417 -23.13 -15.05 12.52
C TYR A 417 -22.97 -13.55 12.84
N LYS A 418 -23.98 -12.93 13.49
CA LYS A 418 -23.92 -11.50 13.84
C LYS A 418 -22.99 -11.31 15.03
N HIS A 419 -21.69 -11.21 14.76
CA HIS A 419 -20.65 -10.99 15.76
C HIS A 419 -19.99 -9.63 15.57
N THR A 420 -19.61 -8.97 16.66
CA THR A 420 -18.93 -7.67 16.58
C THR A 420 -17.45 -7.85 16.22
N VAL A 421 -16.77 -8.72 16.95
CA VAL A 421 -15.33 -8.96 16.83
C VAL A 421 -15.09 -10.46 16.62
N ALA A 422 -14.38 -10.80 15.54
CA ALA A 422 -13.90 -12.13 15.27
C ALA A 422 -12.38 -12.15 15.37
N VAL A 423 -11.82 -13.11 16.11
CA VAL A 423 -10.37 -13.21 16.32
C VAL A 423 -9.86 -14.63 16.15
N SER A 424 -8.65 -14.76 15.62
CA SER A 424 -7.86 -15.99 15.71
C SER A 424 -6.37 -15.67 15.83
N GLY A 425 -5.67 -16.50 16.58
CA GLY A 425 -4.21 -16.42 16.72
C GLY A 425 -3.73 -16.98 18.06
N PRO A 426 -2.41 -17.11 18.24
CA PRO A 426 -1.84 -17.81 19.40
C PRO A 426 -1.69 -16.96 20.66
N ASP A 427 -1.87 -15.64 20.58
CA ASP A 427 -1.71 -14.72 21.71
C ASP A 427 -2.63 -13.49 21.56
N VAL A 428 -3.88 -13.63 22.01
CA VAL A 428 -4.95 -12.64 21.80
C VAL A 428 -5.41 -12.03 23.13
N HIS A 429 -5.36 -10.69 23.19
CA HIS A 429 -5.73 -9.88 24.34
C HIS A 429 -6.80 -8.86 23.94
N LEU A 430 -8.04 -9.11 24.34
CA LEU A 430 -9.19 -8.22 24.17
C LEU A 430 -9.57 -7.65 25.54
N HIS A 431 -8.99 -6.54 26.01
CA HIS A 431 -9.31 -6.03 27.36
C HIS A 431 -9.57 -4.53 27.41
N GLN A 432 -10.36 -4.08 28.38
CA GLN A 432 -10.67 -2.66 28.59
C GLN A 432 -11.42 -2.04 27.40
N ASN A 433 -12.28 -2.80 26.73
CA ASN A 433 -13.13 -2.32 25.65
C ASN A 433 -14.58 -2.15 26.14
N VAL A 434 -15.34 -1.33 25.42
CA VAL A 434 -16.79 -1.16 25.59
C VAL A 434 -17.49 -1.80 24.40
N LEU A 435 -18.32 -2.83 24.65
CA LEU A 435 -18.98 -3.64 23.63
C LEU A 435 -20.50 -3.59 23.85
N ILE A 436 -21.21 -2.75 23.09
CA ILE A 436 -22.65 -2.50 23.25
C ILE A 436 -23.34 -2.57 21.88
N ASN A 437 -23.52 -3.78 21.34
CA ASN A 437 -24.07 -4.00 20.00
C ASN A 437 -25.36 -4.85 20.08
N PRO A 438 -26.49 -4.26 20.51
CA PRO A 438 -27.72 -5.00 20.79
C PRO A 438 -28.32 -5.71 19.57
N ALA A 439 -27.95 -5.30 18.35
CA ALA A 439 -28.38 -5.95 17.11
C ALA A 439 -27.63 -7.27 16.81
N ASN A 440 -26.53 -7.54 17.51
CA ASN A 440 -25.67 -8.71 17.31
C ASN A 440 -26.08 -9.88 18.20
N ASP A 441 -25.86 -11.11 17.71
CA ASP A 441 -26.13 -12.36 18.44
C ASP A 441 -25.09 -12.57 19.56
N ALA A 442 -23.86 -12.12 19.33
CA ALA A 442 -22.77 -12.08 20.30
C ALA A 442 -21.80 -10.94 19.97
N GLU A 443 -21.01 -10.50 20.95
CA GLU A 443 -19.97 -9.50 20.76
C GLU A 443 -18.70 -10.12 20.20
N VAL A 444 -18.26 -11.28 20.73
CA VAL A 444 -16.98 -11.89 20.37
C VAL A 444 -17.17 -13.34 19.90
N ILE A 445 -16.41 -13.73 18.87
CA ILE A 445 -16.19 -15.13 18.48
C ILE A 445 -14.69 -15.43 18.38
N ALA A 446 -14.24 -16.49 19.05
CA ALA A 446 -12.89 -17.03 18.92
C ALA A 446 -12.86 -18.09 17.83
N LEU A 447 -12.12 -17.83 16.74
CA LEU A 447 -11.99 -18.70 15.58
C LEU A 447 -10.68 -19.51 15.64
N ASN A 448 -10.69 -20.70 15.03
CA ASN A 448 -9.57 -21.65 14.84
C ASN A 448 -9.26 -22.61 16.01
N ALA A 449 -8.98 -23.87 15.66
CA ALA A 449 -9.01 -25.05 16.55
C ALA A 449 -7.66 -25.78 16.71
N SER A 450 -6.62 -25.45 15.92
CA SER A 450 -5.39 -26.28 15.89
C SER A 450 -4.32 -25.89 16.92
N SER A 451 -4.42 -24.74 17.57
CA SER A 451 -3.73 -24.44 18.82
C SER A 451 -4.70 -23.74 19.77
N PHE A 452 -5.25 -24.46 20.76
CA PHE A 452 -6.18 -23.96 21.79
C PHE A 452 -5.51 -22.92 22.73
N ALA A 453 -5.04 -21.80 22.18
CA ALA A 453 -4.66 -20.66 22.98
C ALA A 453 -5.95 -19.91 23.35
N ASP A 454 -6.22 -19.82 24.64
CA ASP A 454 -7.38 -19.09 25.14
C ASP A 454 -7.29 -17.61 24.76
N VAL A 455 -8.43 -17.01 24.44
CA VAL A 455 -8.52 -15.57 24.22
C VAL A 455 -8.71 -14.89 25.57
N ASN A 456 -7.79 -14.02 25.95
CA ASN A 456 -7.96 -13.19 27.15
C ASN A 456 -8.90 -12.03 26.85
N ALA A 457 -10.14 -12.12 27.31
CA ALA A 457 -11.19 -11.12 27.14
C ALA A 457 -11.58 -10.40 28.45
N THR A 458 -10.68 -10.35 29.43
CA THR A 458 -10.94 -9.78 30.75
C THR A 458 -11.06 -8.26 30.71
N SER A 459 -11.69 -7.68 31.74
CA SER A 459 -11.80 -6.24 31.96
C SER A 459 -12.51 -5.48 30.84
N ASN A 460 -13.41 -6.11 30.07
CA ASN A 460 -14.30 -5.41 29.13
C ASN A 460 -15.63 -5.06 29.80
N TRP A 461 -16.28 -4.00 29.31
CA TRP A 461 -17.69 -3.74 29.57
C TRP A 461 -18.53 -4.34 28.43
N TRP A 462 -19.48 -5.19 28.78
CA TRP A 462 -20.30 -5.96 27.82
C TRP A 462 -21.76 -5.46 27.75
N GLY A 463 -22.06 -4.33 28.41
CA GLY A 463 -23.42 -3.83 28.59
C GLY A 463 -24.23 -4.51 29.71
N PHE A 464 -23.65 -5.46 30.43
CA PHE A 464 -24.32 -6.23 31.48
C PHE A 464 -23.40 -6.49 32.67
N ASN A 465 -23.96 -6.51 33.88
CA ASN A 465 -23.24 -6.80 35.13
C ASN A 465 -23.41 -8.25 35.63
N GLN A 466 -24.02 -9.13 34.84
CA GLN A 466 -24.26 -10.54 35.20
C GLN A 466 -23.46 -11.49 34.32
N SER A 467 -22.59 -12.29 34.93
CA SER A 467 -21.71 -13.25 34.25
C SER A 467 -22.47 -14.19 33.30
N THR A 468 -23.65 -14.67 33.71
CA THR A 468 -24.49 -15.55 32.87
C THR A 468 -24.96 -14.87 31.59
N ILE A 469 -25.29 -13.58 31.63
CA ILE A 469 -25.70 -12.81 30.45
C ILE A 469 -24.49 -12.51 29.58
N VAL A 470 -23.37 -12.09 30.20
CA VAL A 470 -22.11 -11.85 29.48
C VAL A 470 -21.67 -13.11 28.71
N ALA A 471 -21.76 -14.29 29.30
CA ALA A 471 -21.44 -15.55 28.64
C ALA A 471 -22.30 -15.77 27.38
N THR A 472 -23.57 -15.36 27.36
CA THR A 472 -24.42 -15.47 26.14
C THR A 472 -23.98 -14.54 25.00
N ARG A 473 -23.15 -13.53 25.29
CA ARG A 473 -22.59 -12.58 24.33
C ARG A 473 -21.24 -13.03 23.77
N ILE A 474 -20.77 -14.22 24.11
CA ILE A 474 -19.49 -14.77 23.68
C ILE A 474 -19.75 -16.08 22.93
N ARG A 475 -18.94 -16.39 21.91
CA ARG A 475 -18.93 -17.68 21.24
C ARG A 475 -17.57 -18.33 21.40
N ASP A 476 -17.53 -19.42 22.17
CA ASP A 476 -16.31 -20.15 22.54
C ASP A 476 -16.54 -21.67 22.62
N SER A 477 -15.62 -22.41 23.26
CA SER A 477 -15.66 -23.87 23.38
C SER A 477 -16.96 -24.42 23.99
N ARG A 478 -17.66 -23.61 24.82
CA ARG A 478 -18.91 -24.00 25.49
C ARG A 478 -20.09 -24.03 24.52
N ASP A 479 -20.06 -23.18 23.50
CA ASP A 479 -21.03 -23.18 22.42
C ASP A 479 -20.69 -24.23 21.36
N ARG A 480 -19.39 -24.38 21.06
CA ARG A 480 -18.87 -25.25 20.00
C ARG A 480 -17.50 -25.81 20.41
N PRO A 481 -17.35 -27.13 20.64
CA PRO A 481 -16.11 -27.74 21.15
C PRO A 481 -14.85 -27.49 20.30
N GLU A 482 -15.02 -27.11 19.02
CA GLU A 482 -13.94 -26.76 18.11
C GLU A 482 -13.38 -25.34 18.29
N LEU A 483 -14.00 -24.48 19.10
CA LEU A 483 -13.54 -23.11 19.33
C LEU A 483 -12.64 -23.02 20.58
N PRO A 484 -11.68 -22.08 20.64
CA PRO A 484 -10.92 -21.80 21.86
C PRO A 484 -11.80 -21.24 22.98
N ASP A 485 -11.35 -21.36 24.23
CA ASP A 485 -11.99 -20.69 25.36
C ASP A 485 -11.77 -19.17 25.32
N VAL A 486 -12.75 -18.44 25.84
CA VAL A 486 -12.68 -16.98 26.01
C VAL A 486 -12.75 -16.65 27.49
N LEU A 487 -11.64 -16.18 28.05
CA LEU A 487 -11.51 -15.82 29.45
C LEU A 487 -12.01 -14.39 29.68
N PHE A 488 -13.27 -14.23 30.06
CA PHE A 488 -13.90 -12.91 30.20
C PHE A 488 -14.02 -12.40 31.65
N GLU A 489 -13.74 -13.23 32.65
CA GLU A 489 -13.77 -12.84 34.06
C GLU A 489 -12.37 -12.48 34.59
N PRO A 490 -12.20 -11.38 35.35
CA PRO A 490 -13.24 -10.41 35.70
C PRO A 490 -13.64 -9.55 34.48
N PHE A 491 -14.89 -9.08 34.45
CA PHE A 491 -15.38 -8.06 33.50
C PHE A 491 -15.77 -6.79 34.27
N LEU A 492 -15.90 -5.65 33.56
CA LEU A 492 -16.30 -4.39 34.19
C LEU A 492 -17.78 -4.45 34.62
N GLU A 493 -18.12 -3.91 35.78
CA GLU A 493 -19.51 -3.90 36.29
C GLU A 493 -20.33 -2.72 35.77
N GLU A 494 -19.66 -1.69 35.26
CA GLU A 494 -20.24 -0.45 34.72
C GLU A 494 -19.45 0.05 33.51
N ASP A 495 -20.07 0.93 32.71
CA ASP A 495 -19.41 1.59 31.59
C ASP A 495 -18.36 2.59 32.12
N PRO A 496 -17.07 2.45 31.76
CA PRO A 496 -16.02 3.34 32.25
C PRO A 496 -16.16 4.80 31.79
N GLU A 497 -16.93 5.07 30.72
CA GLU A 497 -17.10 6.43 30.18
C GLU A 497 -18.40 7.11 30.65
N GLU A 498 -19.37 6.39 31.23
CA GLU A 498 -20.57 7.00 31.82
C GLU A 498 -20.28 7.73 33.15
N GLY A 499 -19.13 7.47 33.78
CA GLY A 499 -18.67 8.14 35.01
C GLY A 499 -18.01 9.51 34.79
N GLU A 500 -17.68 9.89 33.55
CA GLU A 500 -17.18 11.22 33.19
C GLU A 500 -18.32 12.15 32.78
N GLU A 501 -19.27 12.42 33.68
CA GLU A 501 -20.13 13.59 33.52
C GLU A 501 -19.25 14.85 33.60
N ILE A 502 -18.94 15.40 32.43
CA ILE A 502 -18.38 16.73 32.26
C ILE A 502 -19.37 17.71 32.90
N HIS A 503 -19.06 18.19 34.10
CA HIS A 503 -19.73 19.35 34.67
C HIS A 503 -19.50 20.54 33.72
N TYR A 504 -20.56 20.90 32.99
CA TYR A 504 -20.65 22.01 32.04
C TYR A 504 -20.05 23.33 32.53
#